data_AF-A0A251V7D1-F1
#
_entry.id   AF-A0A251V7D1-F1
#
_cell.length_a   1.000
_cell.length_b   1.000
_cell.length_c   1.000
_cell.angle_alpha   90.00
_cell.angle_beta   90.00
_cell.angle_gamma   90.00
#
_symmetry.space_group_name_H-M   'P 1'
#
loop_
_entity.id
_entity.type
_entity.pdbx_description
1 polymer ?
#
loop_
_entity_poly.entity_id
_entity_poly.type
_entity_poly.pdbx_seq_one_letter_code
_entity_poly.pdbx_strand_id
1 'polypeptide(L)'
;MLYFHLWTVLAVNVRPVKNIEKKKKAYDEAKKFLSEICNRMGRSHPGYWKPIIEAVRRDTYEVVDEILFVSPDTINCKNEEGHDIIQLAIINRSEKVYNLIYHIIERTESCRKVTDSSMNSLAHLVGRLAPSSVLGRTTGAALQMQRELLWREEVQKLMSPLELIQDNIYKETPAMVFTREHQDLMMQGECWMKTTAESCSITAALIVTIVFAAAITVPGGNQESGIPVFKKETAFTIFAVSNAFSLFTATTALLLFLSILTTRFSEKDFLVSLPRRLILGLFTLFLSTIAMIVAFGAILFLVFCDHRPWMLAPIAGFACLPISIIY
;
A
#
# COMPACT_ATOMS: atom_id res chain seq x y z
N MET A 1 2.17 -33.65 -15.46
CA MET A 1 1.61 -33.68 -16.83
C MET A 1 0.30 -32.89 -16.95
N LEU A 2 -0.70 -33.11 -16.09
CA LEU A 2 -1.99 -32.37 -16.11
C LEU A 2 -1.85 -30.84 -15.98
N TYR A 3 -0.94 -30.35 -15.14
CA TYR A 3 -0.69 -28.91 -14.98
C TYR A 3 -0.22 -28.24 -16.27
N PHE A 4 0.65 -28.91 -17.03
CA PHE A 4 1.20 -28.39 -18.28
C PHE A 4 0.13 -28.32 -19.38
N HIS A 5 -0.73 -29.35 -19.46
CA HIS A 5 -1.86 -29.36 -20.39
C HIS A 5 -2.92 -28.31 -20.04
N LEU A 6 -3.24 -28.14 -18.75
CA LEU A 6 -4.15 -27.09 -18.28
C LEU A 6 -3.61 -25.69 -18.61
N TRP A 7 -2.31 -25.47 -18.43
CA TRP A 7 -1.65 -24.20 -18.77
C TRP A 7 -1.67 -23.93 -20.28
N THR A 8 -1.42 -24.94 -21.12
CA THR A 8 -1.50 -24.78 -22.58
C THR A 8 -2.91 -24.48 -23.06
N VAL A 9 -3.95 -25.08 -22.46
CA VAL A 9 -5.35 -24.82 -22.81
C VAL A 9 -5.79 -23.43 -22.34
N LEU A 10 -5.40 -23.02 -21.12
CA LEU A 10 -5.67 -21.67 -20.61
C LEU A 10 -4.93 -20.59 -21.40
N ALA A 11 -3.67 -20.83 -21.79
CA ALA A 11 -2.90 -19.90 -22.62
C ALA A 11 -3.47 -19.71 -24.03
N VAL A 12 -4.06 -20.76 -24.61
CA VAL A 12 -4.66 -20.70 -25.95
C VAL A 12 -6.05 -20.06 -25.96
N ASN A 13 -6.89 -20.33 -24.94
CA ASN A 13 -8.31 -19.92 -24.96
C ASN A 13 -8.65 -18.68 -24.11
N VAL A 14 -7.83 -18.30 -23.13
CA VAL A 14 -8.13 -17.16 -22.24
C VAL A 14 -7.49 -15.90 -22.80
N ARG A 15 -8.30 -15.01 -23.41
CA ARG A 15 -7.85 -13.72 -23.99
C ARG A 15 -6.86 -12.93 -23.10
N PRO A 16 -7.07 -12.80 -21.78
CA PRO A 16 -6.09 -12.21 -20.86
C PRO A 16 -4.70 -12.85 -20.92
N VAL A 17 -4.61 -14.19 -20.93
CA VAL A 17 -3.33 -14.93 -20.89
C VAL A 17 -2.57 -14.75 -22.20
N LYS A 18 -3.27 -14.84 -23.34
CA LYS A 18 -2.68 -14.57 -24.66
C LYS A 18 -2.15 -13.14 -24.80
N ASN A 19 -2.82 -12.16 -24.19
CA ASN A 19 -2.35 -10.78 -24.17
C ASN A 19 -1.08 -10.60 -23.30
N ILE A 20 -0.99 -11.31 -22.18
CA ILE A 20 0.21 -11.30 -21.33
C ILE A 20 1.40 -11.90 -22.08
N GLU A 21 1.22 -13.04 -22.74
CA GLU A 21 2.27 -13.70 -23.53
C GLU A 21 2.79 -12.81 -24.67
N LYS A 22 1.87 -12.18 -25.43
CA LYS A 22 2.24 -11.22 -26.48
C LYS A 22 3.02 -10.03 -25.92
N LYS A 23 2.59 -9.46 -24.79
CA LYS A 23 3.29 -8.35 -24.14
C LYS A 23 4.70 -8.77 -23.70
N LYS A 24 4.83 -9.97 -23.15
CA LYS A 24 6.14 -10.52 -22.75
C LYS A 24 7.07 -10.68 -23.95
N LYS A 25 6.58 -11.25 -25.06
CA LYS A 25 7.38 -11.40 -26.28
C LYS A 25 7.83 -10.06 -26.86
N ALA A 26 6.92 -9.08 -26.94
CA ALA A 26 7.25 -7.73 -27.41
C ALA A 26 8.28 -7.05 -26.49
N TYR A 27 8.18 -7.26 -25.18
CA TYR A 27 9.15 -6.78 -24.20
C TYR A 27 10.54 -7.43 -24.39
N ASP A 28 10.60 -8.74 -24.58
CA ASP A 28 11.86 -9.46 -24.84
C ASP A 28 12.53 -9.02 -26.15
N GLU A 29 11.73 -8.76 -27.20
CA GLU A 29 12.21 -8.20 -28.47
C GLU A 29 12.74 -6.77 -28.29
N ALA A 30 12.03 -5.92 -27.53
CA ALA A 30 12.48 -4.56 -27.23
C ALA A 30 13.80 -4.55 -26.45
N LYS A 31 13.98 -5.48 -25.50
CA LYS A 31 15.24 -5.60 -24.75
C LYS A 31 16.42 -6.00 -25.64
N LYS A 32 16.23 -6.95 -26.55
CA LYS A 32 17.26 -7.34 -27.53
C LYS A 32 17.62 -6.16 -28.45
N PHE A 33 16.62 -5.43 -28.91
CA PHE A 33 16.83 -4.26 -29.75
C PHE A 33 17.59 -3.15 -29.03
N LEU A 34 17.26 -2.89 -27.76
CA LEU A 34 18.00 -1.95 -26.91
C LEU A 34 19.48 -2.35 -26.80
N SER A 35 19.77 -3.61 -26.45
CA SER A 35 21.14 -4.10 -26.31
C SER A 35 21.95 -3.94 -27.61
N GLU A 36 21.35 -4.28 -28.75
CA GLU A 36 21.99 -4.11 -30.06
C GLU A 36 22.30 -2.63 -30.36
N ILE A 37 21.38 -1.71 -30.05
CA ILE A 37 21.61 -0.26 -30.21
C ILE A 37 22.74 0.21 -29.31
N CYS A 38 22.72 -0.16 -28.03
CA CYS A 38 23.75 0.23 -27.07
C CYS A 38 25.13 -0.27 -27.54
N ASN A 39 25.23 -1.53 -27.96
CA ASN A 39 26.48 -2.09 -28.49
C ASN A 39 26.99 -1.34 -29.74
N ARG A 40 26.08 -0.91 -30.63
CA ARG A 40 26.45 -0.11 -31.82
C ARG A 40 26.90 1.30 -31.49
N MET A 41 26.25 1.96 -30.53
CA MET A 41 26.60 3.32 -30.14
C MET A 41 27.92 3.37 -29.35
N GLY A 42 28.28 2.28 -28.66
CA GLY A 42 29.54 2.18 -27.94
C GLY A 42 29.56 2.98 -26.64
N ARG A 43 30.76 3.22 -26.09
CA ARG A 43 30.95 3.68 -24.69
C ARG A 43 30.81 5.18 -24.43
N SER A 44 30.90 6.03 -25.44
CA SER A 44 31.00 7.49 -25.24
C SER A 44 30.10 8.25 -26.21
N HIS A 45 28.88 7.75 -26.39
CA HIS A 45 27.92 8.32 -27.32
C HIS A 45 27.01 9.35 -26.64
N PRO A 46 26.94 10.61 -27.13
CA PRO A 46 26.10 11.64 -26.51
C PRO A 46 24.60 11.31 -26.59
N GLY A 47 24.22 10.38 -27.48
CA GLY A 47 22.85 9.92 -27.65
C GLY A 47 22.23 9.21 -26.43
N TYR A 48 23.02 8.78 -25.44
CA TYR A 48 22.46 8.17 -24.21
C TYR A 48 21.85 9.19 -23.25
N TRP A 49 22.23 10.46 -23.34
CA TRP A 49 21.86 11.50 -22.37
C TRP A 49 20.34 11.61 -22.14
N LYS A 50 19.56 11.81 -23.21
CA LYS A 50 18.09 11.95 -23.09
C LYS A 50 17.43 10.62 -22.70
N PRO A 51 17.75 9.47 -23.32
CA PRO A 51 17.17 8.19 -22.96
C PRO A 51 17.38 7.79 -21.49
N ILE A 52 18.59 7.92 -20.94
CA ILE A 52 18.86 7.49 -19.56
C ILE A 52 18.10 8.35 -18.55
N ILE A 53 18.03 9.67 -18.76
CA ILE A 53 17.28 10.59 -17.89
C ILE A 53 15.78 10.25 -17.91
N GLU A 54 15.21 10.01 -19.09
CA GLU A 54 13.79 9.64 -19.21
C GLU A 54 13.51 8.26 -18.60
N ALA A 55 14.43 7.31 -18.76
CA ALA A 55 14.33 5.99 -18.14
C ALA A 55 14.31 6.09 -16.60
N VAL A 56 15.17 6.93 -16.03
CA VAL A 56 15.17 7.21 -14.58
C VAL A 56 13.83 7.81 -14.16
N ARG A 57 13.35 8.86 -14.84
CA ARG A 57 12.07 9.52 -14.52
C ARG A 57 10.89 8.54 -14.55
N ARG A 58 10.92 7.53 -15.43
CA ARG A 58 9.88 6.50 -15.54
C ARG A 58 10.11 5.27 -14.68
N ASP A 59 11.20 5.22 -13.91
CA ASP A 59 11.62 4.05 -13.13
C ASP A 59 11.78 2.77 -13.99
N THR A 60 12.32 2.94 -15.20
CA THR A 60 12.59 1.87 -16.17
C THR A 60 14.04 1.40 -16.04
N TYR A 61 14.31 0.62 -15.00
CA TYR A 61 15.67 0.20 -14.63
C TYR A 61 16.37 -0.61 -15.72
N GLU A 62 15.65 -1.33 -16.58
CA GLU A 62 16.26 -2.17 -17.63
C GLU A 62 16.97 -1.33 -18.70
N VAL A 63 16.44 -0.15 -18.99
CA VAL A 63 17.10 0.79 -19.90
C VAL A 63 18.34 1.39 -19.24
N VAL A 64 18.24 1.71 -17.95
CA VAL A 64 19.37 2.26 -17.19
C VAL A 64 20.49 1.22 -17.05
N ASP A 65 20.16 -0.03 -16.74
CA ASP A 65 21.09 -1.15 -16.61
C ASP A 65 21.89 -1.39 -17.89
N GLU A 66 21.21 -1.49 -19.03
CA GLU A 66 21.88 -1.72 -20.32
C GLU A 66 22.79 -0.54 -20.72
N ILE A 67 22.33 0.71 -20.51
CA ILE A 67 23.14 1.88 -20.82
C ILE A 67 24.36 1.98 -19.90
N LEU A 68 24.19 1.78 -18.59
CA LEU A 68 25.29 1.81 -17.63
C LEU A 68 26.28 0.67 -17.84
N PHE A 69 25.82 -0.50 -18.29
CA PHE A 69 26.67 -1.63 -18.64
C PHE A 69 27.62 -1.28 -19.80
N VAL A 70 27.10 -0.65 -20.85
CA VAL A 70 27.90 -0.27 -22.02
C VAL A 70 28.71 1.01 -21.77
N SER A 71 28.14 1.98 -21.05
CA SER A 71 28.69 3.33 -20.88
C SER A 71 28.59 3.78 -19.41
N PRO A 72 29.42 3.25 -18.48
CA PRO A 72 29.31 3.54 -17.04
C PRO A 72 29.36 5.03 -16.68
N ASP A 73 30.09 5.84 -17.46
CA ASP A 73 30.24 7.28 -17.22
C ASP A 73 28.92 8.05 -17.31
N THR A 74 27.88 7.48 -17.93
CA THR A 74 26.55 8.12 -18.02
C THR A 74 25.85 8.24 -16.68
N ILE A 75 26.33 7.58 -15.62
CA ILE A 75 25.83 7.79 -14.26
C ILE A 75 25.98 9.25 -13.80
N ASN A 76 26.97 9.96 -14.35
CA ASN A 76 27.23 11.37 -14.06
C ASN A 76 26.51 12.32 -15.03
N CYS A 77 25.70 11.80 -15.97
CA CYS A 77 24.89 12.64 -16.85
C CYS A 77 23.88 13.43 -16.02
N LYS A 78 23.77 14.73 -16.33
CA LYS A 78 22.92 15.66 -15.59
C LYS A 78 21.66 15.99 -16.38
N ASN A 79 20.56 16.35 -15.74
CA ASN A 79 19.45 16.98 -16.46
C ASN A 79 19.73 18.47 -16.72
N GLU A 80 18.75 19.15 -17.32
CA GLU A 80 18.80 20.60 -17.56
C GLU A 80 18.91 21.42 -16.27
N GLU A 81 18.47 20.86 -15.14
CA GLU A 81 18.58 21.46 -13.80
C GLU A 81 19.91 21.12 -13.10
N GLY A 82 20.79 20.34 -13.73
CA GLY A 82 22.09 19.97 -13.18
C GLY A 82 22.09 18.75 -12.23
N HIS A 83 20.97 18.04 -12.09
CA HIS A 83 20.85 16.82 -11.28
C HIS A 83 21.36 15.59 -12.02
N ASP A 84 22.27 14.83 -11.40
CA ASP A 84 22.77 13.57 -11.95
C ASP A 84 21.75 12.41 -11.87
N ILE A 85 22.11 11.24 -12.38
CA ILE A 85 21.23 10.06 -12.40
C ILE A 85 20.83 9.58 -10.99
N ILE A 86 21.73 9.67 -10.02
CA ILE A 86 21.47 9.27 -8.63
C ILE A 86 20.46 10.24 -8.00
N GLN A 87 20.73 11.54 -8.13
CA GLN A 87 19.85 12.61 -7.66
C GLN A 87 18.47 12.51 -8.29
N LEU A 88 18.39 12.27 -9.60
CA LEU A 88 17.14 12.10 -10.32
C LEU A 88 16.36 10.87 -9.85
N ALA A 89 17.03 9.75 -9.58
CA ALA A 89 16.36 8.55 -9.05
C ALA A 89 15.72 8.83 -7.69
N ILE A 90 16.40 9.60 -6.83
CA ILE A 90 15.89 10.01 -5.52
C ILE A 90 14.70 10.97 -5.64
N ILE A 91 14.83 12.03 -6.43
CA ILE A 91 13.78 13.05 -6.63
C ILE A 91 12.52 12.43 -7.24
N ASN A 92 12.66 11.53 -8.22
CA ASN A 92 11.53 10.92 -8.92
C ASN A 92 10.97 9.67 -8.24
N ARG A 93 11.49 9.27 -7.07
CA ARG A 93 11.11 8.02 -6.37
C ARG A 93 11.24 6.79 -7.28
N SER A 94 12.32 6.74 -8.05
CA SER A 94 12.59 5.65 -9.00
C SER A 94 13.19 4.46 -8.25
N GLU A 95 12.35 3.75 -7.49
CA GLU A 95 12.75 2.67 -6.59
C GLU A 95 13.54 1.56 -7.28
N LYS A 96 13.13 1.13 -8.48
CA LYS A 96 13.83 0.05 -9.21
C LYS A 96 15.19 0.51 -9.70
N VAL A 97 15.27 1.73 -10.22
CA VAL A 97 16.52 2.35 -10.67
C VAL A 97 17.46 2.58 -9.48
N TYR A 98 16.93 3.08 -8.37
CA TYR A 98 17.70 3.28 -7.13
C TYR A 98 18.27 1.96 -6.62
N ASN A 99 17.47 0.89 -6.59
CA ASN A 99 17.93 -0.44 -6.19
C ASN A 99 19.05 -0.97 -7.10
N LEU A 100 18.97 -0.73 -8.41
CA LEU A 100 20.02 -1.09 -9.37
C LEU A 100 21.35 -0.38 -9.05
N ILE A 101 21.31 0.91 -8.74
CA ILE A 101 22.52 1.73 -8.49
C ILE A 101 22.91 1.82 -7.02
N TYR A 102 22.18 1.17 -6.12
CA TYR A 102 22.37 1.23 -4.67
C TYR A 102 23.82 0.91 -4.27
N HIS A 103 24.35 -0.21 -4.76
CA HIS A 103 25.72 -0.63 -4.45
C HIS A 103 26.79 0.32 -5.01
N ILE A 104 26.47 1.06 -6.07
CA ILE A 104 27.37 2.09 -6.62
C ILE A 104 27.41 3.27 -5.64
N ILE A 105 26.26 3.73 -5.17
CA ILE A 105 26.14 4.81 -4.17
C ILE A 105 26.82 4.40 -2.85
N GLU A 106 26.60 3.17 -2.39
CA GLU A 106 27.15 2.62 -1.15
C GLU A 106 28.68 2.53 -1.17
N ARG A 107 29.29 2.17 -2.30
CA ARG A 107 30.76 2.01 -2.40
C ARG A 107 31.49 3.29 -2.77
N THR A 108 30.80 4.24 -3.38
CA THR A 108 31.43 5.42 -3.97
C THR A 108 31.17 6.66 -3.13
N GLU A 109 32.12 7.02 -2.27
CA GLU A 109 32.00 8.18 -1.38
C GLU A 109 31.77 9.49 -2.16
N SER A 110 32.40 9.65 -3.33
CA SER A 110 32.21 10.83 -4.16
C SER A 110 30.77 11.01 -4.64
N CYS A 111 30.03 9.91 -4.87
CA CYS A 111 28.61 9.96 -5.26
C CYS A 111 27.72 10.48 -4.13
N ARG A 112 28.06 10.18 -2.87
CA ARG A 112 27.27 10.64 -1.70
C ARG A 112 27.47 12.13 -1.40
N LYS A 113 28.68 12.63 -1.67
CA LYS A 113 29.07 14.03 -1.45
C LYS A 113 28.63 14.97 -2.57
N VAL A 114 28.00 14.48 -3.63
CA VAL A 114 27.50 15.34 -4.71
C VAL A 114 26.37 16.23 -4.19
N THR A 115 26.49 17.53 -4.45
CA THR A 115 25.44 18.50 -4.18
C THR A 115 24.91 19.11 -5.48
N ASP A 116 23.66 19.56 -5.46
CA ASP A 116 23.11 20.38 -6.54
C ASP A 116 23.65 21.83 -6.49
N SER A 117 23.15 22.70 -7.39
CA SER A 117 23.52 24.11 -7.46
C SER A 117 23.19 24.90 -6.18
N SER A 118 22.26 24.41 -5.37
CA SER A 118 21.81 25.01 -4.12
C SER A 118 22.46 24.36 -2.90
N MET A 119 23.54 23.60 -3.10
CA MET A 119 24.22 22.81 -2.06
C MET A 119 23.30 21.79 -1.36
N ASN A 120 22.22 21.36 -2.00
CA ASN A 120 21.40 20.26 -1.48
C ASN A 120 22.16 18.94 -1.68
N SER A 121 22.46 18.27 -0.57
CA SER A 121 22.92 16.88 -0.57
C SER A 121 21.78 15.93 -0.96
N LEU A 122 22.10 14.65 -1.16
CA LEU A 122 21.11 13.60 -1.39
C LEU A 122 20.04 13.55 -0.28
N ALA A 123 20.42 13.86 0.97
CA ALA A 123 19.51 13.93 2.11
C ALA A 123 18.51 15.11 2.00
N HIS A 124 18.90 16.24 1.42
CA HIS A 124 17.97 17.35 1.14
C HIS A 124 17.04 17.01 -0.03
N LEU A 125 17.59 16.39 -1.08
CA LEU A 125 16.83 16.06 -2.29
C LEU A 125 15.75 15.02 -2.04
N VAL A 126 15.99 14.04 -1.17
CA VAL A 126 14.93 13.12 -0.72
C VAL A 126 13.83 13.84 0.08
N GLY A 127 14.16 15.01 0.64
CA GLY A 127 13.25 15.94 1.30
C GLY A 127 12.22 16.59 0.38
N ARG A 128 12.46 16.66 -0.93
CA ARG A 128 11.52 17.25 -1.90
C ARG A 128 10.32 16.35 -2.10
N LEU A 129 9.13 16.93 -2.23
CA LEU A 129 7.90 16.17 -2.46
C LEU A 129 7.98 15.41 -3.80
N ALA A 130 7.54 14.15 -3.80
CA ALA A 130 7.51 13.33 -5.01
C ALA A 130 6.65 13.96 -6.14
N PRO A 131 6.97 13.70 -7.42
CA PRO A 131 6.13 14.10 -8.54
C PRO A 131 4.69 13.59 -8.38
N SER A 132 3.71 14.39 -8.82
CA SER A 132 2.28 14.06 -8.67
C SER A 132 1.89 12.70 -9.28
N SER A 133 2.54 12.31 -10.38
CA SER A 133 2.34 11.00 -11.04
C SER A 133 2.81 9.80 -10.23
N VAL A 134 3.73 10.03 -9.27
CA VAL A 134 4.21 9.02 -8.32
C VAL A 134 3.34 9.06 -7.08
N LEU A 135 3.09 10.25 -6.53
CA LEU A 135 2.30 10.43 -5.32
C LEU A 135 0.88 9.87 -5.49
N GLY A 136 0.27 10.09 -6.67
CA GLY A 136 -1.05 9.57 -7.02
C GLY A 136 -1.16 8.05 -7.19
N ARG A 137 -0.06 7.29 -7.12
CA ARG A 137 -0.10 5.81 -7.17
C ARG A 137 -0.60 5.19 -5.87
N THR A 138 -0.44 5.90 -4.75
CA THR A 138 -0.87 5.45 -3.43
C THR A 138 -2.19 6.12 -3.08
N THR A 139 -3.19 5.34 -2.65
CA THR A 139 -4.49 5.86 -2.21
C THR A 139 -4.42 6.36 -0.77
N GLY A 140 -4.94 7.57 -0.52
CA GLY A 140 -5.00 8.16 0.82
C GLY A 140 -3.73 8.94 1.19
N ALA A 141 -3.91 10.20 1.57
CA ALA A 141 -2.81 11.13 1.87
C ALA A 141 -1.91 10.64 3.02
N ALA A 142 -2.45 9.91 3.99
CA ALA A 142 -1.66 9.36 5.10
C ALA A 142 -0.72 8.24 4.65
N LEU A 143 -1.16 7.38 3.72
CA LEU A 143 -0.32 6.32 3.15
C LEU A 143 0.72 6.89 2.18
N GLN A 144 0.38 7.98 1.48
CA GLN A 144 1.34 8.76 0.70
C GLN A 144 2.43 9.33 1.62
N MET A 145 2.06 9.98 2.74
CA MET A 145 3.01 10.50 3.72
C MET A 145 3.90 9.40 4.32
N GLN A 146 3.32 8.24 4.67
CA GLN A 146 4.08 7.08 5.14
C GLN A 146 5.16 6.65 4.14
N ARG A 147 4.83 6.60 2.85
CA ARG A 147 5.77 6.21 1.79
C ARG A 147 6.92 7.21 1.65
N GLU A 148 6.62 8.50 1.71
CA GLU A 148 7.66 9.54 1.63
C GLU A 148 8.63 9.47 2.83
N LEU A 149 8.12 9.15 4.02
CA LEU A 149 8.95 8.93 5.21
C LEU A 149 9.83 7.68 5.08
N LEU A 150 9.27 6.57 4.60
CA LEU A 150 10.03 5.32 4.36
C LEU A 150 11.12 5.53 3.30
N TRP A 151 10.82 6.27 2.23
CA TRP A 151 11.78 6.59 1.20
C TRP A 151 12.92 7.47 1.73
N ARG A 152 12.59 8.47 2.56
CA ARG A 152 13.59 9.27 3.27
C ARG A 152 14.48 8.40 4.16
N GLU A 153 13.91 7.51 4.96
CA GLU A 153 14.71 6.61 5.80
C GLU A 153 15.65 5.74 4.97
N GLU A 154 15.19 5.22 3.84
CA GLU A 154 16.01 4.38 2.96
C GLU A 154 17.22 5.13 2.40
N VAL A 155 17.02 6.33 1.87
CA VAL A 155 18.11 7.15 1.33
C VAL A 155 19.06 7.61 2.44
N GLN A 156 18.54 7.94 3.62
CA GLN A 156 19.35 8.42 4.75
C GLN A 156 20.26 7.34 5.35
N LYS A 157 19.96 6.04 5.19
CA LYS A 157 20.85 4.95 5.64
C LYS A 157 22.24 5.00 5.01
N LEU A 158 22.35 5.55 3.80
CA LEU A 158 23.62 5.68 3.09
C LEU A 158 24.40 6.94 3.50
N MET A 159 23.82 7.84 4.28
CA MET A 159 24.40 9.15 4.60
C MET A 159 25.13 9.11 5.95
N SER A 160 26.19 9.89 6.05
CA SER A 160 26.87 10.13 7.32
C SER A 160 26.05 11.05 8.23
N PRO A 161 26.18 10.95 9.57
CA PRO A 161 25.48 11.84 10.49
C PRO A 161 25.74 13.34 10.25
N LEU A 162 26.93 13.68 9.74
CA LEU A 162 27.29 15.07 9.42
C LEU A 162 26.48 15.62 8.24
N GLU A 163 26.23 14.81 7.21
CA GLU A 163 25.43 15.20 6.04
C GLU A 163 23.95 15.42 6.38
N LEU A 164 23.47 14.81 7.47
CA LEU A 164 22.09 14.96 7.95
C LEU A 164 21.84 16.26 8.72
N ILE A 165 22.90 16.95 9.14
CA ILE A 165 22.84 18.23 9.87
C ILE A 165 23.45 19.39 9.09
N GLN A 166 24.01 19.12 7.91
CA GLN A 166 24.58 20.15 7.06
C GLN A 166 23.48 21.00 6.43
N ASP A 167 23.70 22.30 6.42
CA ASP A 167 22.79 23.26 5.82
C ASP A 167 23.05 23.43 4.32
N ASN A 168 21.98 23.63 3.55
CA ASN A 168 22.05 24.12 2.17
C ASN A 168 22.28 25.65 2.11
N ILE A 169 22.30 26.24 0.91
CA ILE A 169 22.49 27.71 0.75
C ILE A 169 21.40 28.55 1.44
N TYR A 170 20.24 27.95 1.70
CA TYR A 170 19.10 28.59 2.36
C TYR A 170 19.11 28.43 3.88
N LYS A 171 20.18 27.83 4.44
CA LYS A 171 20.30 27.50 5.87
C LYS A 171 19.23 26.52 6.36
N GLU A 172 18.78 25.64 5.47
CA GLU A 172 17.87 24.56 5.81
C GLU A 172 18.66 23.25 5.92
N THR A 173 18.38 22.48 6.97
CA THR A 173 18.82 21.08 7.07
C THR A 173 17.93 20.16 6.22
N PRO A 174 18.35 18.92 5.92
CA PRO A 174 17.51 17.92 5.26
C PRO A 174 16.14 17.73 5.91
N ALA A 175 16.09 17.80 7.25
CA ALA A 175 14.85 17.68 7.99
C ALA A 175 13.91 18.86 7.78
N MET A 176 14.44 20.08 7.77
CA MET A 176 13.66 21.29 7.52
C MET A 176 13.06 21.30 6.12
N VAL A 177 13.85 20.90 5.10
CA VAL A 177 13.34 20.77 3.73
C VAL A 177 12.20 19.77 3.66
N PHE A 178 12.34 18.58 4.27
CA PHE A 178 11.28 17.58 4.27
C PHE A 178 9.99 18.09 4.94
N THR A 179 10.09 18.67 6.14
CA THR A 179 8.94 19.24 6.86
C THR A 179 8.23 20.31 6.04
N ARG A 180 8.97 21.23 5.41
CA ARG A 180 8.41 22.31 4.60
C ARG A 180 7.71 21.78 3.35
N GLU A 181 8.34 20.86 2.62
CA GLU A 181 7.80 20.31 1.37
C GLU A 181 6.60 19.38 1.58
N HIS A 182 6.47 18.76 2.76
CA HIS A 182 5.41 17.79 3.07
C HIS A 182 4.32 18.34 4.00
N GLN A 183 4.39 19.62 4.39
CA GLN A 183 3.43 20.22 5.33
C GLN A 183 1.97 20.04 4.90
N ASP A 184 1.66 20.32 3.63
CA ASP A 184 0.30 20.16 3.10
C ASP A 184 -0.13 18.70 3.05
N LEU A 185 0.78 17.79 2.66
CA LEU A 185 0.51 16.36 2.61
C LEU A 185 0.24 15.80 4.01
N MET A 186 0.95 16.28 5.03
CA MET A 186 0.71 15.92 6.42
C MET A 186 -0.68 16.34 6.89
N MET A 187 -1.08 17.59 6.63
CA MET A 187 -2.41 18.09 7.01
C MET A 187 -3.52 17.28 6.32
N GLN A 188 -3.34 16.98 5.03
CA GLN A 188 -4.25 16.12 4.28
C GLN A 188 -4.28 14.69 4.83
N GLY A 189 -3.13 14.15 5.22
CA GLY A 189 -3.00 12.83 5.82
C GLY A 189 -3.70 12.72 7.17
N GLU A 190 -3.52 13.72 8.03
CA GLU A 190 -4.22 13.83 9.31
C GLU A 190 -5.74 13.89 9.11
N CYS A 191 -6.21 14.77 8.23
CA CYS A 191 -7.63 14.91 7.90
C CYS A 191 -8.20 13.58 7.39
N TRP A 192 -7.53 12.97 6.40
CA TRP A 192 -7.95 11.70 5.82
C TRP A 192 -8.06 10.59 6.87
N MET A 193 -7.08 10.49 7.79
CA MET A 193 -7.12 9.50 8.87
C MET A 193 -8.25 9.74 9.85
N LYS A 194 -8.46 10.99 10.28
CA LYS A 194 -9.55 11.35 11.21
C LYS A 194 -10.91 11.03 10.62
N THR A 195 -11.19 11.48 9.39
CA THR A 195 -12.47 11.20 8.71
C THR A 195 -12.69 9.70 8.49
N THR A 196 -11.64 8.95 8.15
CA THR A 196 -11.73 7.48 8.00
C THR A 196 -12.02 6.81 9.34
N ALA A 197 -11.29 7.20 10.40
CA ALA A 197 -11.49 6.66 11.75
C ALA A 197 -12.87 6.99 12.32
N GLU A 198 -13.40 8.21 12.09
CA GLU A 198 -14.77 8.60 12.46
C GLU A 198 -15.81 7.72 11.77
N SER A 199 -15.73 7.59 10.44
CA SER A 199 -16.67 6.79 9.66
C SER A 199 -16.66 5.31 10.08
N CYS A 200 -15.46 4.77 10.32
CA CYS A 200 -15.31 3.38 10.77
C CYS A 200 -15.74 3.20 12.24
N SER A 201 -15.56 4.21 13.10
CA SER A 201 -16.05 4.20 14.48
C SER A 201 -17.58 4.14 14.52
N ILE A 202 -18.26 4.93 13.69
CA ILE A 202 -19.72 4.88 13.57
C ILE A 202 -20.16 3.47 13.14
N THR A 203 -19.51 2.91 12.11
CA THR A 203 -19.80 1.56 11.62
C THR A 203 -19.57 0.50 12.70
N ALA A 204 -18.46 0.57 13.44
CA ALA A 204 -18.15 -0.33 14.54
C ALA A 204 -19.19 -0.23 15.67
N ALA A 205 -19.58 0.98 16.07
CA ALA A 205 -20.59 1.23 17.10
C ALA A 205 -21.97 0.68 16.69
N LEU A 206 -22.35 0.81 15.42
CA LEU A 206 -23.59 0.21 14.90
C LEU A 206 -23.55 -1.32 15.01
N ILE A 207 -22.45 -1.96 14.61
CA ILE A 207 -22.30 -3.42 14.72
C ILE A 207 -22.37 -3.85 16.20
N VAL A 208 -21.63 -3.17 17.09
CA VAL A 208 -21.69 -3.43 18.54
C VAL A 208 -23.13 -3.35 19.04
N THR A 209 -23.88 -2.32 18.65
CA THR A 209 -25.27 -2.14 19.08
C THR A 209 -26.18 -3.27 18.59
N ILE A 210 -26.09 -3.64 17.30
CA ILE A 210 -26.91 -4.70 16.69
C ILE A 210 -26.62 -6.05 17.34
N VAL A 211 -25.35 -6.40 17.47
CA VAL A 211 -24.89 -7.70 17.99
C VAL A 211 -25.14 -7.80 19.50
N PHE A 212 -24.99 -6.70 20.25
CA PHE A 212 -25.35 -6.64 21.66
C PHE A 212 -26.86 -6.83 21.86
N ALA A 213 -27.69 -6.14 21.07
CA ALA A 213 -29.14 -6.31 21.08
C ALA A 213 -29.52 -7.77 20.77
N ALA A 214 -28.94 -8.38 19.73
CA ALA A 214 -29.17 -9.78 19.39
C ALA A 214 -28.76 -10.76 20.51
N ALA A 215 -27.74 -10.43 21.31
CA ALA A 215 -27.33 -11.25 22.45
C ALA A 215 -28.35 -11.25 23.59
N ILE A 216 -29.03 -10.12 23.83
CA ILE A 216 -30.02 -9.99 24.91
C ILE A 216 -31.44 -10.38 24.45
N THR A 217 -31.77 -10.14 23.17
CA THR A 217 -33.04 -10.56 22.55
C THR A 217 -32.80 -11.76 21.64
N VAL A 218 -32.38 -12.88 22.26
CA VAL A 218 -32.07 -14.11 21.52
C VAL A 218 -33.28 -14.60 20.69
N PRO A 219 -33.06 -15.11 19.48
CA PRO A 219 -34.13 -15.63 18.63
C PRO A 219 -34.89 -16.76 19.31
N GLY A 220 -36.22 -16.76 19.19
CA GLY A 220 -37.10 -17.71 19.88
C GLY A 220 -37.37 -17.39 21.35
N GLY A 221 -36.70 -16.36 21.90
CA GLY A 221 -36.86 -15.95 23.29
C GLY A 221 -36.27 -16.93 24.30
N ASN A 222 -36.59 -16.69 25.57
CA ASN A 222 -36.18 -17.51 26.70
C ASN A 222 -37.38 -18.26 27.26
N GLN A 223 -37.13 -19.47 27.77
CA GLN A 223 -38.08 -20.17 28.62
C GLN A 223 -38.26 -19.41 29.95
N GLU A 224 -39.27 -19.77 30.74
CA GLU A 224 -39.49 -19.19 32.08
C GLU A 224 -38.27 -19.33 33.01
N SER A 225 -37.42 -20.32 32.76
CA SER A 225 -36.14 -20.55 33.45
C SER A 225 -34.99 -19.63 32.99
N GLY A 226 -35.21 -18.76 32.00
CA GLY A 226 -34.18 -17.91 31.38
C GLY A 226 -33.30 -18.61 30.35
N ILE A 227 -33.54 -19.90 30.06
CA ILE A 227 -32.76 -20.68 29.11
C ILE A 227 -33.28 -20.42 27.68
N PRO A 228 -32.40 -20.11 26.69
CA PRO A 228 -32.81 -19.92 25.30
C PRO A 228 -33.52 -21.15 24.73
N VAL A 229 -34.63 -20.95 24.03
CA VAL A 229 -35.47 -22.03 23.48
C VAL A 229 -34.67 -22.95 22.54
N PHE A 230 -33.81 -22.38 21.69
CA PHE A 230 -33.01 -23.11 20.71
C PHE A 230 -31.66 -23.62 21.23
N LYS A 231 -31.42 -23.66 22.55
CA LYS A 231 -30.11 -24.03 23.13
C LYS A 231 -29.51 -25.35 22.61
N LYS A 232 -30.37 -26.33 22.27
CA LYS A 232 -29.93 -27.65 21.78
C LYS A 232 -29.58 -27.67 20.28
N GLU A 233 -29.96 -26.62 19.54
CA GLU A 233 -29.72 -26.54 18.10
C GLU A 233 -28.29 -26.13 17.80
N THR A 234 -27.68 -26.80 16.83
CA THR A 234 -26.30 -26.49 16.41
C THR A 234 -26.19 -25.08 15.86
N ALA A 235 -27.20 -24.61 15.11
CA ALA A 235 -27.26 -23.26 14.58
C ALA A 235 -27.30 -22.19 15.69
N PHE A 236 -27.90 -22.48 16.85
CA PHE A 236 -27.88 -21.55 18.00
C PHE A 236 -26.47 -21.40 18.58
N THR A 237 -25.70 -22.49 18.63
CA THR A 237 -24.30 -22.44 19.06
C THR A 237 -23.45 -21.62 18.08
N ILE A 238 -23.66 -21.80 16.77
CA ILE A 238 -22.98 -21.00 15.72
C ILE A 238 -23.34 -19.53 15.86
N PHE A 239 -24.62 -19.20 16.07
CA PHE A 239 -25.08 -17.84 16.35
C PHE A 239 -24.35 -17.26 17.57
N ALA A 240 -24.40 -17.92 18.73
CA ALA A 240 -23.86 -17.39 19.97
C ALA A 240 -22.35 -17.10 19.88
N VAL A 241 -21.58 -18.03 19.30
CA VAL A 241 -20.12 -17.87 19.13
C VAL A 241 -19.80 -16.76 18.13
N SER A 242 -20.49 -16.73 16.98
CA SER A 242 -20.25 -15.70 15.95
C SER A 242 -20.65 -14.30 16.43
N ASN A 243 -21.75 -14.22 17.18
CA ASN A 243 -22.24 -12.98 17.77
C ASN A 243 -21.24 -12.44 18.81
N ALA A 244 -20.76 -13.29 19.72
CA ALA A 244 -19.73 -12.90 20.69
C ALA A 244 -18.43 -12.44 20.00
N PHE A 245 -17.97 -13.20 19.00
CA PHE A 245 -16.77 -12.86 18.23
C PHE A 245 -16.91 -11.52 17.50
N SER A 246 -18.06 -11.27 16.85
CA SER A 246 -18.38 -9.98 16.22
C SER A 246 -18.35 -8.83 17.24
N LEU A 247 -18.95 -9.02 18.42
CA LEU A 247 -19.01 -7.98 19.45
C LEU A 247 -17.60 -7.56 19.91
N PHE A 248 -16.75 -8.53 20.25
CA PHE A 248 -15.39 -8.25 20.75
C PHE A 248 -14.51 -7.64 19.66
N THR A 249 -14.59 -8.14 18.42
CA THR A 249 -13.80 -7.60 17.30
C THR A 249 -14.26 -6.20 16.88
N ALA A 250 -15.58 -5.91 16.84
CA ALA A 250 -16.09 -4.55 16.61
C ALA A 250 -15.70 -3.58 17.73
N THR A 251 -15.78 -4.00 19.00
CA THR A 251 -15.38 -3.18 20.14
C THR A 251 -13.88 -2.87 20.09
N THR A 252 -13.05 -3.85 19.71
CA THR A 252 -11.62 -3.65 19.49
C THR A 252 -11.35 -2.65 18.37
N ALA A 253 -12.06 -2.76 17.24
CA ALA A 253 -11.98 -1.80 16.14
C ALA A 253 -12.33 -0.38 16.60
N LEU A 254 -13.42 -0.23 17.37
CA LEU A 254 -13.87 1.05 17.92
C LEU A 254 -12.80 1.69 18.81
N LEU A 255 -12.15 0.91 19.69
CA LEU A 255 -11.06 1.42 20.54
C LEU A 255 -9.84 1.84 19.72
N LEU A 256 -9.50 1.10 18.66
CA LEU A 256 -8.39 1.44 17.78
C LEU A 256 -8.65 2.73 17.00
N PHE A 257 -9.86 2.93 16.47
CA PHE A 257 -10.22 4.16 15.78
C PHE A 257 -10.31 5.35 16.75
N LEU A 258 -10.88 5.16 17.94
CA LEU A 258 -10.87 6.19 18.99
C LEU A 258 -9.44 6.56 19.39
N SER A 259 -8.53 5.58 19.43
CA SER A 259 -7.12 5.83 19.69
C SER A 259 -6.47 6.70 18.61
N ILE A 260 -6.88 6.57 17.33
CA ILE A 260 -6.41 7.45 16.25
C ILE A 260 -6.94 8.88 16.44
N LEU A 261 -8.23 9.03 16.79
CA LEU A 261 -8.87 10.33 16.98
C LEU A 261 -8.32 11.11 18.18
N THR A 262 -7.82 10.41 19.19
CA THR A 262 -7.30 11.02 20.43
C THR A 262 -5.79 11.25 20.41
N THR A 263 -5.05 10.67 19.46
CA THR A 263 -3.61 10.91 19.35
C THR A 263 -3.26 12.22 18.65
N ARG A 264 -2.14 12.80 19.07
CA ARG A 264 -1.48 13.89 18.35
C ARG A 264 -0.84 13.32 17.07
N PHE A 265 -0.94 14.05 15.98
CA PHE A 265 -0.34 13.68 14.70
C PHE A 265 1.03 14.37 14.58
N SER A 266 2.12 13.59 14.61
CA SER A 266 3.46 14.06 14.28
C SER A 266 3.99 13.35 13.03
N GLU A 267 4.99 13.93 12.34
CA GLU A 267 5.61 13.30 11.17
C GLU A 267 5.98 11.84 11.39
N LYS A 268 6.64 11.55 12.52
CA LYS A 268 7.13 10.20 12.84
C LYS A 268 5.99 9.21 13.10
N ASP A 269 4.82 9.69 13.50
CA ASP A 269 3.68 8.81 13.76
C ASP A 269 3.12 8.20 12.47
N PHE A 270 3.24 8.90 11.33
CA PHE A 270 2.84 8.39 10.02
C PHE A 270 3.68 7.22 9.53
N LEU A 271 4.86 6.96 10.11
CA LEU A 271 5.70 5.82 9.70
C LEU A 271 5.13 4.47 10.11
N VAL A 272 4.75 4.33 11.39
CA VAL A 272 4.37 3.02 11.96
C VAL A 272 3.13 3.10 12.83
N SER A 273 3.07 4.02 13.79
CA SER A 273 2.05 3.98 14.85
C SER A 273 0.64 4.18 14.29
N LEU A 274 0.44 5.20 13.46
CA LEU A 274 -0.85 5.57 12.88
C LEU A 274 -1.34 4.57 11.81
N PRO A 275 -0.56 4.22 10.77
CA PRO A 275 -0.97 3.22 9.78
C PRO A 275 -1.26 1.84 10.40
N ARG A 276 -0.45 1.41 11.39
CA ARG A 276 -0.68 0.13 12.06
C ARG A 276 -2.01 0.08 12.80
N ARG A 277 -2.37 1.13 13.53
CA ARG A 277 -3.66 1.22 14.23
C ARG A 277 -4.81 1.22 13.23
N LEU A 278 -4.69 1.95 12.13
CA LEU A 278 -5.70 2.01 11.08
C LEU A 278 -5.91 0.64 10.43
N ILE A 279 -4.84 -0.04 10.00
CA ILE A 279 -4.90 -1.36 9.38
C ILE A 279 -5.48 -2.39 10.34
N LEU A 280 -5.04 -2.41 11.60
CA LEU A 280 -5.57 -3.32 12.61
C LEU A 280 -7.06 -3.05 12.89
N GLY A 281 -7.46 -1.78 12.97
CA GLY A 281 -8.85 -1.38 13.15
C GLY A 281 -9.73 -1.86 12.00
N LEU A 282 -9.32 -1.58 10.75
CA LEU A 282 -10.03 -2.04 9.55
C LEU A 282 -10.11 -3.57 9.47
N PHE A 283 -9.03 -4.28 9.80
CA PHE A 283 -9.00 -5.74 9.81
C PHE A 283 -9.98 -6.32 10.84
N THR A 284 -9.96 -5.82 12.08
CA THR A 284 -10.89 -6.26 13.12
C THR A 284 -12.35 -5.92 12.80
N LEU A 285 -12.61 -4.76 12.16
CA LEU A 285 -13.93 -4.38 11.69
C LEU A 285 -14.45 -5.33 10.60
N PHE A 286 -13.58 -5.70 9.65
CA PHE A 286 -13.92 -6.63 8.58
C PHE A 286 -14.27 -8.02 9.12
N LEU A 287 -13.46 -8.54 10.05
CA LEU A 287 -13.74 -9.80 10.74
C LEU A 287 -15.08 -9.75 11.49
N SER A 288 -15.38 -8.63 12.15
CA SER A 288 -16.65 -8.44 12.82
C SER A 288 -17.84 -8.49 11.84
N THR A 289 -17.74 -7.80 10.70
CA THR A 289 -18.81 -7.81 9.69
C THR A 289 -19.09 -9.21 9.16
N ILE A 290 -18.05 -10.00 8.88
CA ILE A 290 -18.21 -11.40 8.46
C ILE A 290 -18.92 -12.20 9.56
N ALA A 291 -18.47 -12.10 10.81
CA ALA A 291 -19.05 -12.83 11.92
C ALA A 291 -20.50 -12.42 12.20
N MET A 292 -20.85 -11.15 12.03
CA MET A 292 -22.22 -10.65 12.11
C MET A 292 -23.11 -11.27 11.02
N ILE A 293 -22.62 -11.36 9.76
CA ILE A 293 -23.36 -12.00 8.66
C ILE A 293 -23.58 -13.49 8.95
N VAL A 294 -22.58 -14.19 9.49
CA VAL A 294 -22.72 -15.60 9.90
C VAL A 294 -23.73 -15.76 11.03
N ALA A 295 -23.66 -14.90 12.05
CA ALA A 295 -24.62 -14.89 13.16
C ALA A 295 -26.06 -14.67 12.64
N PHE A 296 -26.26 -13.69 11.77
CA PHE A 296 -27.55 -13.42 11.16
C PHE A 296 -28.05 -14.59 10.29
N GLY A 297 -27.18 -15.20 9.49
CA GLY A 297 -27.51 -16.39 8.71
C GLY A 297 -27.95 -17.57 9.58
N ALA A 298 -27.28 -17.79 10.72
CA ALA A 298 -27.67 -18.81 11.69
C ALA A 298 -29.04 -18.52 12.34
N ILE A 299 -29.35 -17.25 12.62
CA ILE A 299 -30.68 -16.84 13.09
C ILE A 299 -31.75 -17.16 12.03
N LEU A 300 -31.52 -16.75 10.78
CA LEU A 300 -32.50 -17.00 9.70
C LEU A 300 -32.72 -18.50 9.48
N PHE A 301 -31.67 -19.31 9.62
CA PHE A 301 -31.80 -20.76 9.57
C PHE A 301 -32.72 -21.28 10.69
N LEU A 302 -32.48 -20.89 11.94
CA LEU A 302 -33.31 -21.30 13.08
C LEU A 302 -34.78 -20.88 12.93
N VAL A 303 -35.03 -19.67 12.46
CA VAL A 303 -36.40 -19.11 12.41
C VAL A 303 -37.19 -19.65 11.21
N PHE A 304 -36.55 -19.88 10.06
CA PHE A 304 -37.28 -20.14 8.81
C PHE A 304 -37.08 -21.54 8.22
N CYS A 305 -35.99 -22.25 8.54
CA CYS A 305 -35.67 -23.51 7.85
C CYS A 305 -36.27 -24.76 8.50
N ASP A 306 -36.82 -24.68 9.71
CA ASP A 306 -37.37 -25.85 10.45
C ASP A 306 -38.49 -26.57 9.66
N HIS A 307 -39.25 -25.83 8.84
CA HIS A 307 -40.34 -26.39 8.01
C HIS A 307 -40.30 -26.01 6.52
N ARG A 308 -39.29 -25.26 6.06
CA ARG A 308 -39.20 -24.76 4.67
C ARG A 308 -37.76 -24.75 4.13
N PRO A 309 -37.22 -25.89 3.68
CA PRO A 309 -35.83 -26.00 3.23
C PRO A 309 -35.52 -25.15 1.98
N TRP A 310 -36.52 -24.78 1.18
CA TRP A 310 -36.33 -23.91 0.01
C TRP A 310 -35.81 -22.50 0.37
N MET A 311 -36.03 -22.05 1.62
CA MET A 311 -35.56 -20.74 2.10
C MET A 311 -34.03 -20.69 2.31
N LEU A 312 -33.34 -21.83 2.29
CA LEU A 312 -31.87 -21.88 2.35
C LEU A 312 -31.19 -21.20 1.17
N ALA A 313 -31.73 -21.39 -0.04
CA ALA A 313 -31.15 -20.85 -1.27
C ALA A 313 -31.08 -19.31 -1.28
N PRO A 314 -32.16 -18.56 -0.97
CA PRO A 314 -32.08 -17.10 -0.88
C PRO A 314 -31.20 -16.62 0.27
N ILE A 315 -31.24 -17.27 1.45
CA ILE A 315 -30.40 -16.89 2.61
C ILE A 315 -28.90 -17.01 2.26
N ALA A 316 -28.51 -18.15 1.66
CA ALA A 316 -27.14 -18.37 1.22
C ALA A 316 -26.73 -17.37 0.12
N GLY A 317 -27.63 -17.08 -0.82
CA GLY A 317 -27.42 -16.06 -1.85
C GLY A 317 -27.14 -14.69 -1.25
N PHE A 318 -28.01 -14.19 -0.35
CA PHE A 318 -27.85 -12.88 0.26
C PHE A 318 -26.62 -12.78 1.18
N ALA A 319 -26.25 -13.84 1.89
CA ALA A 319 -25.03 -13.86 2.70
C ALA A 319 -23.74 -13.79 1.86
N CYS A 320 -23.76 -14.34 0.64
CA CYS A 320 -22.60 -14.34 -0.26
C CYS A 320 -22.46 -13.05 -1.08
N LEU A 321 -23.52 -12.27 -1.25
CA LEU A 321 -23.51 -11.03 -2.06
C LEU A 321 -22.48 -10.00 -1.55
N PRO A 322 -22.42 -9.64 -0.26
CA PRO A 322 -21.42 -8.69 0.24
C PRO A 322 -19.97 -9.18 0.06
N ILE A 323 -19.76 -10.50 0.15
CA ILE A 323 -18.44 -11.13 0.03
C ILE A 323 -17.99 -11.13 -1.45
N SER A 324 -18.92 -11.33 -2.37
CA SER A 324 -18.64 -11.42 -3.81
C SER A 324 -18.35 -10.07 -4.46
N ILE A 325 -18.83 -8.96 -3.88
CA ILE A 325 -18.60 -7.59 -4.40
C ILE A 325 -17.13 -7.13 -4.21
N ILE A 326 -16.39 -7.78 -3.31
CA ILE A 326 -15.01 -7.41 -2.96
C ILE A 326 -13.98 -8.04 -3.94
N TYR A 327 -14.41 -8.96 -4.82
CA TYR A 327 -13.56 -9.66 -5.81
C TYR A 327 -13.98 -9.33 -7.24
#